data_AF-A0A8J7H3P0-F1
#
_entry.id   AF-A0A8J7H3P0-F1
#
_cell.length_a   1.000
_cell.length_b   1.000
_cell.length_c   1.000
_cell.angle_alpha   90.00
_cell.angle_beta   90.00
_cell.angle_gamma   90.00
#
_symmetry.space_group_name_H-M   'P 1'
#
loop_
_entity.id
_entity.type
_entity.pdbx_description
1 polymer ?
#
loop_
_entity_poly.entity_id
_entity_poly.type
_entity_poly.pdbx_seq_one_letter_code
_entity_poly.pdbx_strand_id
1 'polypeptide(L)'
;MKSKKIFIIMILILLVGAILYHIPIGINKTVSVCTLEGKKSIVTLHVRWQKSFFRPTELKGTIMEGNVTYRSINDMNSSYDYGSFIDNLTRKRNKEEHIPLFVIDGKDNHDLFDNIISLSVSDMSFTKINLYIANGDDINTYYGPAKTAEEAETLAMNFYHD
;
A
#
# COMPACT_ATOMS: atom_id res chain seq x y z
N MET A 1 40.24 9.67 -26.52
CA MET A 1 39.25 10.72 -26.17
C MET A 1 37.81 10.35 -26.51
N LYS A 2 37.51 9.75 -27.68
CA LYS A 2 36.13 9.33 -28.07
C LYS A 2 35.50 8.27 -27.14
N SER A 3 36.26 7.24 -26.76
CA SER A 3 35.80 6.20 -25.81
C SER A 3 35.41 6.75 -24.43
N LYS A 4 36.16 7.74 -23.89
CA LYS A 4 35.82 8.40 -22.62
C LYS A 4 34.48 9.16 -22.69
N LYS A 5 34.17 9.81 -23.82
CA LYS A 5 32.90 10.51 -24.03
C LYS A 5 31.72 9.53 -24.10
N ILE A 6 31.89 8.40 -24.79
CA ILE A 6 30.87 7.34 -24.86
C ILE A 6 30.59 6.75 -23.48
N PHE A 7 31.64 6.48 -22.70
CA PHE A 7 31.51 5.99 -21.33
C PHE A 7 30.72 6.95 -20.42
N ILE A 8 31.00 8.25 -20.51
CA ILE A 8 30.26 9.28 -19.75
C ILE A 8 28.78 9.32 -20.15
N ILE A 9 28.49 9.24 -21.45
CA ILE A 9 27.10 9.23 -21.96
C ILE A 9 26.35 8.00 -21.43
N MET A 10 26.97 6.82 -21.44
CA MET A 10 26.36 5.62 -20.87
C MET A 10 26.05 5.77 -19.38
N ILE A 11 26.98 6.30 -18.59
CA ILE A 11 26.74 6.54 -17.15
C ILE A 11 25.57 7.50 -16.96
N LEU A 12 25.49 8.57 -17.74
CA LEU A 12 24.38 9.52 -17.67
C LEU A 12 23.04 8.85 -17.97
N ILE A 13 22.96 7.99 -19.00
CA ILE A 13 21.74 7.25 -19.33
C ILE A 13 21.35 6.31 -18.18
N LEU A 14 22.33 5.60 -17.60
CA LEU A 14 22.08 4.71 -16.46
C LEU A 14 21.60 5.48 -15.22
N LEU A 15 22.20 6.64 -14.93
CA LEU A 15 21.79 7.49 -13.80
C LEU A 15 20.39 8.05 -13.99
N VAL A 16 20.07 8.57 -15.19
CA VAL A 16 18.72 9.05 -15.50
C VAL A 16 17.71 7.90 -15.39
N GLY A 17 18.01 6.74 -15.95
CA GLY A 17 17.17 5.55 -15.81
C GLY A 17 16.96 5.13 -14.34
N ALA A 18 18.01 5.20 -13.52
CA ALA A 18 17.93 4.89 -12.10
C ALA A 18 17.05 5.88 -11.33
N ILE A 19 17.16 7.17 -11.62
CA ILE A 19 16.32 8.21 -11.02
C ILE A 19 14.86 7.99 -11.41
N LEU A 20 14.59 7.79 -12.72
CA LEU A 20 13.24 7.55 -13.22
C LEU A 20 12.61 6.29 -12.62
N TYR A 21 13.41 5.24 -12.37
CA TYR A 21 12.94 4.01 -11.74
C TYR A 21 12.38 4.23 -10.33
N HIS A 22 12.95 5.17 -9.58
CA HIS A 22 12.54 5.49 -8.22
C HIS A 22 11.39 6.49 -8.11
N ILE A 23 10.91 7.04 -9.23
CA ILE A 23 9.74 7.93 -9.21
C ILE A 23 8.53 7.12 -8.70
N PRO A 24 7.90 7.56 -7.59
CA PRO A 24 6.77 6.84 -7.03
C PRO A 24 5.53 6.97 -7.92
N ILE A 25 4.70 5.92 -7.93
CA ILE A 25 3.41 5.94 -8.62
C ILE A 25 2.35 6.30 -7.59
N GLY A 26 1.83 7.53 -7.65
CA GLY A 26 0.81 8.02 -6.74
C GLY A 26 -0.60 7.54 -7.10
N ILE A 27 -1.39 7.19 -6.09
CA ILE A 27 -2.79 6.80 -6.17
C ILE A 27 -3.57 7.75 -5.25
N ASN A 28 -4.43 8.56 -5.87
CA ASN A 28 -5.36 9.45 -5.17
C ASN A 28 -6.78 9.04 -5.59
N LYS A 29 -7.46 8.27 -4.75
CA LYS A 29 -8.75 7.66 -5.10
C LYS A 29 -9.69 7.67 -3.91
N THR A 30 -10.94 8.03 -4.13
CA THR A 30 -12.03 7.86 -3.17
C THR A 30 -12.89 6.68 -3.59
N VAL A 31 -13.12 5.74 -2.68
CA VAL A 31 -13.81 4.48 -2.95
C VAL A 31 -14.94 4.31 -1.93
N SER A 32 -16.14 4.03 -2.42
CA SER A 32 -17.24 3.54 -1.58
C SER A 32 -16.97 2.11 -1.19
N VAL A 33 -17.05 1.80 0.10
CA VAL A 33 -16.82 0.46 0.60
C VAL A 33 -18.00 0.00 1.45
N CYS A 34 -18.26 -1.30 1.45
CA CYS A 34 -19.37 -1.89 2.19
C CYS A 34 -18.94 -3.20 2.87
N THR A 35 -19.42 -3.44 4.08
CA THR A 35 -19.30 -4.75 4.75
C THR A 35 -20.35 -5.71 4.22
N LEU A 36 -20.22 -7.00 4.56
CA LEU A 36 -21.19 -8.03 4.19
C LEU A 36 -22.55 -7.84 4.89
N GLU A 37 -22.55 -7.17 6.04
CA GLU A 37 -23.76 -6.81 6.81
C GLU A 37 -24.40 -5.51 6.31
N GLY A 38 -23.81 -4.83 5.32
CA GLY A 38 -24.35 -3.62 4.71
C GLY A 38 -23.91 -2.31 5.36
N LYS A 39 -22.93 -2.32 6.28
CA LYS A 39 -22.34 -1.09 6.81
C LYS A 39 -21.50 -0.42 5.72
N LYS A 40 -21.76 0.86 5.46
CA LYS A 40 -21.15 1.61 4.36
C LYS A 40 -20.16 2.62 4.90
N SER A 41 -19.06 2.81 4.19
CA SER A 41 -18.11 3.89 4.46
C SER A 41 -17.54 4.43 3.15
N ILE A 42 -16.88 5.59 3.24
CA ILE A 42 -16.14 6.19 2.14
C ILE A 42 -14.69 6.26 2.58
N VAL A 43 -13.82 5.68 1.76
CA VAL A 43 -12.39 5.61 2.03
C VAL A 43 -11.64 6.40 0.98
N THR A 44 -10.79 7.32 1.42
CA THR A 44 -9.91 8.10 0.54
C THR A 44 -8.48 7.62 0.70
N LEU A 45 -7.92 7.14 -0.41
CA LEU A 45 -6.56 6.64 -0.52
C LEU A 45 -5.69 7.77 -1.08
N HIS A 46 -4.69 8.17 -0.30
CA HIS A 46 -3.62 9.09 -0.70
C HIS A 46 -2.29 8.35 -0.53
N VAL A 47 -2.07 7.38 -1.42
CA VAL A 47 -0.97 6.42 -1.29
C VAL A 47 -0.05 6.46 -2.51
N ARG A 48 1.13 5.85 -2.39
CA ARG A 48 2.09 5.75 -3.48
C ARG A 48 2.86 4.44 -3.41
N TRP A 49 3.08 3.85 -4.58
CA TRP A 49 4.00 2.73 -4.73
C TRP A 49 5.42 3.27 -4.87
N GLN A 50 6.25 2.99 -3.87
CA GLN A 50 7.67 3.34 -3.87
C GLN A 50 8.50 2.15 -4.34
N LYS A 51 9.17 2.31 -5.48
CA LYS A 51 10.08 1.29 -6.02
C LYS A 51 11.47 1.44 -5.39
N SER A 52 12.08 0.29 -5.09
CA SER A 52 13.46 0.17 -4.64
C SER A 52 14.21 -0.86 -5.48
N PHE A 53 15.53 -0.72 -5.61
CA PHE A 53 16.36 -1.72 -6.32
C PHE A 53 16.50 -3.02 -5.53
N PHE A 54 16.60 -2.92 -4.22
CA PHE A 54 16.96 -4.04 -3.34
C PHE A 54 15.85 -4.44 -2.38
N ARG A 55 14.69 -3.80 -2.48
CA ARG A 55 13.50 -4.11 -1.69
C ARG A 55 12.28 -4.28 -2.60
N PRO A 56 11.27 -5.04 -2.14
CA PRO A 56 9.95 -5.07 -2.75
C PRO A 56 9.41 -3.67 -3.05
N THR A 57 8.47 -3.57 -3.99
CA THR A 57 7.75 -2.31 -4.18
C THR A 57 6.83 -2.12 -2.97
N GLU A 58 6.94 -0.99 -2.29
CA GLU A 58 6.25 -0.76 -1.01
C GLU A 58 5.15 0.29 -1.17
N LEU A 59 4.00 0.06 -0.52
CA LEU A 59 2.94 1.05 -0.41
C LEU A 59 3.18 1.99 0.76
N LYS A 60 3.10 3.29 0.49
CA LYS A 60 3.29 4.38 1.45
C LYS A 60 2.19 5.42 1.32
N GLY A 61 2.06 6.31 2.30
CA GLY A 61 1.07 7.37 2.34
C GLY A 61 -0.02 7.11 3.39
N THR A 62 -1.22 7.63 3.11
CA THR A 62 -2.32 7.67 4.07
C THR A 62 -3.63 7.15 3.51
N ILE A 63 -4.44 6.57 4.39
CA ILE A 63 -5.81 6.13 4.13
C ILE A 63 -6.71 6.91 5.09
N MET A 64 -7.78 7.51 4.57
CA MET A 64 -8.77 8.22 5.38
C MET A 64 -10.09 7.47 5.36
N GLU A 65 -10.68 7.28 6.54
CA GLU A 65 -12.01 6.71 6.72
C GLU A 65 -12.80 7.67 7.61
N GLY A 66 -13.83 8.29 7.04
CA GLY A 66 -14.50 9.42 7.69
C GLY A 66 -13.53 10.57 8.03
N ASN A 67 -13.40 10.87 9.32
CA ASN A 67 -12.49 11.93 9.84
C ASN A 67 -11.18 11.37 10.40
N VAL A 68 -10.97 10.05 10.34
CA VAL A 68 -9.75 9.41 10.87
C VAL A 68 -8.77 9.21 9.72
N THR A 69 -7.52 9.63 9.94
CA THR A 69 -6.42 9.42 8.99
C THR A 69 -5.49 8.36 9.54
N TYR A 70 -5.20 7.35 8.73
CA TYR A 70 -4.26 6.29 9.01
C TYR A 70 -3.04 6.46 8.11
N ARG A 71 -1.84 6.35 8.66
CA ARG A 71 -0.57 6.47 7.93
C ARG A 71 0.15 5.12 7.93
N SER A 72 0.79 4.81 6.81
CA SER A 72 1.64 3.63 6.68
C SER A 72 2.70 3.58 7.78
N ILE A 73 2.83 2.44 8.47
CA ILE A 73 3.87 2.26 9.52
C ILE A 73 5.29 2.44 8.97
N ASN A 74 5.48 2.22 7.66
CA ASN A 74 6.78 2.36 6.99
C ASN A 74 7.14 3.83 6.69
N ASP A 75 6.18 4.76 6.77
CA ASP A 75 6.43 6.21 6.71
C ASP A 75 6.73 6.80 8.10
N MET A 76 6.51 6.02 9.16
CA MET A 76 6.89 6.40 10.51
C MET A 76 8.35 5.99 10.71
N ASN A 77 9.12 6.75 11.51
CA ASN A 77 10.51 6.44 11.89
C ASN A 77 10.63 5.17 12.77
N SER A 78 9.71 4.22 12.62
CA SER A 78 9.74 2.94 13.30
C SER A 78 10.75 2.04 12.59
N SER A 79 11.67 1.48 13.37
CA SER A 79 12.60 0.44 12.95
C SER A 79 11.89 -0.90 12.81
N TYR A 80 10.73 -0.92 12.14
CA TYR A 80 10.05 -2.15 11.77
C TYR A 80 10.88 -2.79 10.66
N ASP A 81 11.94 -3.49 11.07
CA ASP A 81 12.95 -4.01 10.15
C ASP A 81 12.34 -5.15 9.35
N TYR A 82 12.29 -4.91 8.04
CA TYR A 82 11.53 -5.70 7.11
C TYR A 82 12.39 -6.85 6.60
N GLY A 83 12.56 -7.88 7.44
CA GLY A 83 13.35 -9.07 7.12
C GLY A 83 14.83 -8.78 6.80
N SER A 84 15.61 -9.82 6.53
CA SER A 84 17.00 -9.62 6.15
C SER A 84 17.14 -9.00 4.76
N PHE A 85 18.31 -8.46 4.44
CA PHE A 85 18.61 -7.96 3.08
C PHE A 85 18.38 -9.03 2.00
N ILE A 86 18.70 -10.30 2.30
CA ILE A 86 18.54 -11.42 1.36
C ILE A 86 17.06 -11.76 1.14
N ASP A 87 16.23 -11.67 2.18
CA ASP A 87 14.79 -11.89 2.06
C ASP A 87 14.17 -10.82 1.16
N ASN A 88 14.54 -9.56 1.36
CA ASN A 88 14.09 -8.45 0.54
C ASN A 88 14.46 -8.61 -0.93
N LEU A 89 15.69 -9.05 -1.21
CA LEU A 89 16.13 -9.30 -2.58
C LEU A 89 15.38 -10.47 -3.22
N THR A 90 15.13 -11.53 -2.46
CA THR A 90 14.37 -12.71 -2.93
C THR A 90 12.94 -12.32 -3.30
N ARG A 91 12.26 -11.60 -2.43
CA ARG A 91 10.90 -11.12 -2.64
C ARG A 91 10.80 -10.13 -3.80
N LYS A 92 11.80 -9.26 -3.93
CA LYS A 92 11.94 -8.38 -5.10
C LYS A 92 12.05 -9.17 -6.41
N ARG A 93 12.88 -10.22 -6.43
CA ARG A 93 13.03 -11.10 -7.59
C ARG A 93 11.71 -11.81 -7.93
N ASN A 94 10.94 -12.20 -6.92
CA ASN A 94 9.60 -12.78 -7.07
C ASN A 94 8.52 -11.76 -7.47
N LYS A 95 8.89 -10.47 -7.60
CA LYS A 95 7.98 -9.35 -7.90
C LYS A 95 6.89 -9.17 -6.84
N GLU A 96 7.18 -9.56 -5.61
CA GLU A 96 6.26 -9.33 -4.50
C GLU A 96 6.13 -7.82 -4.22
N GLU A 97 4.93 -7.44 -3.83
CA GLU A 97 4.59 -6.11 -3.36
C GLU A 97 4.42 -6.17 -1.84
N HIS A 98 4.73 -5.06 -1.18
CA HIS A 98 4.51 -4.93 0.25
C HIS A 98 3.49 -3.85 0.52
N ILE A 99 2.37 -4.26 1.11
CA ILE A 99 1.38 -3.37 1.70
C ILE A 99 1.55 -3.48 3.23
N PRO A 100 1.96 -2.40 3.90
CA PRO A 100 2.09 -2.39 5.35
C PRO A 100 0.73 -2.17 6.02
N LEU A 101 0.70 -2.33 7.34
CA LEU A 101 -0.40 -1.82 8.14
C LEU A 101 -0.39 -0.29 8.11
N PHE A 102 -1.58 0.29 8.25
CA PHE A 102 -1.76 1.72 8.45
C PHE A 102 -2.31 1.94 9.85
N VAL A 103 -1.69 2.85 10.60
CA VAL A 103 -2.04 3.15 11.98
C VAL A 103 -2.51 4.60 12.07
N ILE A 104 -3.31 4.96 13.07
CA ILE A 104 -3.80 6.34 13.21
C ILE A 104 -2.63 7.34 13.22
N ASP A 105 -2.72 8.35 12.35
CA ASP A 105 -1.70 9.39 12.23
C ASP A 105 -1.64 10.25 13.51
N GLY A 106 -0.43 10.48 14.01
CA GLY A 106 -0.18 11.31 15.20
C GLY A 106 -0.42 10.65 16.56
N LYS A 107 -0.74 9.35 16.65
CA LYS A 107 -0.76 8.60 17.92
C LYS A 107 0.58 7.88 18.16
N ASP A 108 0.98 7.78 19.43
CA ASP A 108 2.13 6.96 19.83
C ASP A 108 1.82 5.47 19.63
N ASN A 109 2.70 4.80 18.89
CA ASN A 109 2.54 3.44 18.35
C ASN A 109 2.66 2.31 19.40
N HIS A 110 2.25 2.54 20.65
CA HIS A 110 2.24 1.50 21.68
C HIS A 110 0.99 0.61 21.61
N ASP A 111 -0.10 1.09 21.02
CA ASP A 111 -1.35 0.33 20.77
C ASP A 111 -1.55 0.04 19.26
N LEU A 112 -0.61 -0.70 18.68
CA LEU A 112 -0.64 -1.09 17.26
C LEU A 112 -1.80 -2.02 16.88
N PHE A 113 -2.62 -2.48 17.83
CA PHE A 113 -3.66 -3.48 17.56
C PHE A 113 -5.08 -2.92 17.58
N ASP A 114 -5.30 -1.80 18.27
CA ASP A 114 -6.65 -1.28 18.49
C ASP A 114 -7.09 -0.25 17.43
N ASN A 115 -6.20 0.17 16.54
CA ASN A 115 -6.44 1.33 15.67
C ASN A 115 -5.71 1.21 14.32
N ILE A 116 -6.04 0.17 13.57
CA ILE A 116 -5.33 -0.18 12.33
C ILE A 116 -6.23 -0.40 11.13
N ILE A 117 -5.63 -0.18 9.97
CA ILE A 117 -6.11 -0.68 8.69
C ILE A 117 -5.10 -1.69 8.15
N SER A 118 -5.56 -2.91 7.90
CA SER A 118 -4.90 -3.84 7.00
C SER A 118 -5.58 -3.77 5.63
N LEU A 119 -4.80 -3.53 4.59
CA LEU A 119 -5.26 -3.34 3.23
C LEU A 119 -4.80 -4.49 2.34
N SER A 120 -5.73 -5.04 1.58
CA SER A 120 -5.47 -5.97 0.47
C SER A 120 -6.03 -5.37 -0.82
N VAL A 121 -5.32 -5.57 -1.93
CA VAL A 121 -5.71 -5.04 -3.25
C VAL A 121 -5.58 -6.12 -4.31
N SER A 122 -6.42 -6.05 -5.35
CA SER A 122 -6.30 -6.94 -6.50
C SER A 122 -5.12 -6.60 -7.42
N ASP A 123 -4.72 -5.33 -7.44
CA ASP A 123 -3.71 -4.80 -8.36
C ASP A 123 -3.19 -3.43 -7.91
N MET A 124 -2.09 -2.98 -8.51
CA MET A 124 -1.44 -1.70 -8.18
C MET A 124 -2.31 -0.45 -8.44
N SER A 125 -3.39 -0.54 -9.22
CA SER A 125 -4.34 0.56 -9.48
C SER A 125 -5.58 0.53 -8.59
N PHE A 126 -5.64 -0.43 -7.65
CA PHE A 126 -6.70 -0.55 -6.65
C PHE A 126 -8.07 -0.72 -7.31
N THR A 127 -8.17 -1.61 -8.30
CA THR A 127 -9.45 -1.91 -8.96
C THR A 127 -10.44 -2.47 -7.94
N LYS A 128 -9.97 -3.42 -7.12
CA LYS A 128 -10.68 -3.94 -5.96
C LYS A 128 -9.82 -3.75 -4.72
N ILE A 129 -10.46 -3.47 -3.59
CA ILE A 129 -9.82 -3.35 -2.28
C ILE A 129 -10.60 -4.14 -1.23
N ASN A 130 -9.88 -4.68 -0.27
CA ASN A 130 -10.40 -5.22 0.97
C ASN A 130 -9.69 -4.50 2.14
N LEU A 131 -10.46 -4.01 3.09
CA LEU A 131 -9.98 -3.23 4.23
C LEU A 131 -10.47 -3.90 5.49
N TYR A 132 -9.55 -4.38 6.31
CA TYR A 132 -9.83 -4.75 7.68
C TYR A 132 -9.51 -3.53 8.55
N ILE A 133 -10.53 -2.97 9.20
CA ILE A 133 -10.43 -1.78 10.05
C ILE A 133 -10.75 -2.20 11.48
N ALA A 134 -9.79 -2.06 12.37
CA ALA A 134 -9.97 -2.21 13.81
C ALA A 134 -9.92 -0.83 14.48
N ASN A 135 -10.97 -0.46 15.20
CA ASN A 135 -11.09 0.79 15.95
C ASN A 135 -11.70 0.50 17.33
N GLY A 136 -10.83 0.29 18.33
CA GLY A 136 -11.20 -0.27 19.62
C GLY A 136 -11.85 -1.64 19.44
N ASP A 137 -13.04 -1.82 20.02
CA ASP A 137 -13.81 -3.06 19.93
C ASP A 137 -14.55 -3.24 18.59
N ASP A 138 -14.61 -2.21 17.74
CA ASP A 138 -15.31 -2.27 16.45
C ASP A 138 -14.36 -2.76 15.35
N ILE A 139 -14.56 -4.00 14.91
CA ILE A 139 -13.79 -4.66 13.87
C ILE A 139 -14.68 -4.89 12.67
N ASN A 140 -14.34 -4.27 11.54
CA ASN A 140 -15.10 -4.42 10.30
C ASN A 140 -14.20 -4.73 9.13
N THR A 141 -14.70 -5.63 8.27
CA THR A 141 -14.08 -5.92 6.98
C THR A 141 -14.93 -5.31 5.88
N TYR A 142 -14.37 -4.32 5.18
CA TYR A 142 -15.02 -3.66 4.07
C TYR A 142 -14.46 -4.13 2.74
N TYR A 143 -15.32 -4.17 1.73
CA TYR A 143 -14.96 -4.49 0.35
C TYR A 143 -15.32 -3.30 -0.55
N GLY A 144 -14.44 -3.00 -1.51
CA GLY A 144 -14.59 -1.87 -2.40
C GLY A 144 -14.15 -2.16 -3.83
N PRO A 145 -14.72 -1.49 -4.83
CA PRO A 145 -15.83 -0.54 -4.73
C PRO A 145 -17.18 -1.26 -4.52
N ALA A 146 -17.90 -0.94 -3.44
CA ALA A 146 -19.23 -1.48 -3.16
C ALA A 146 -20.12 -0.44 -2.46
N LYS A 147 -21.40 -0.44 -2.81
CA LYS A 147 -22.46 0.40 -2.24
C LYS A 147 -23.52 -0.42 -1.49
N THR A 148 -23.51 -1.74 -1.67
CA THR A 148 -24.46 -2.69 -1.06
C THR A 148 -23.71 -3.92 -0.53
N ALA A 149 -24.38 -4.67 0.36
CA ALA A 149 -23.87 -5.95 0.88
C ALA A 149 -23.67 -7.00 -0.22
N GLU A 150 -24.59 -7.06 -1.19
CA GLU A 150 -24.53 -8.00 -2.33
C GLU A 150 -23.30 -7.74 -3.23
N GLU A 151 -22.99 -6.46 -3.50
CA GLU A 151 -21.78 -6.07 -4.22
C GLU A 151 -20.52 -6.45 -3.41
N ALA A 152 -20.55 -6.24 -2.09
CA ALA A 152 -19.44 -6.61 -1.19
C ALA A 152 -19.20 -8.12 -1.13
N GLU A 153 -20.26 -8.93 -1.08
CA GLU A 153 -20.19 -10.39 -1.09
C GLU A 153 -19.59 -10.92 -2.39
N THR A 154 -20.02 -10.36 -3.53
CA THR A 154 -19.45 -10.68 -4.85
C THR A 154 -17.94 -10.37 -4.89
N LEU A 155 -17.52 -9.24 -4.32
CA LEU A 155 -16.09 -8.91 -4.23
C LEU A 155 -15.34 -9.84 -3.28
N ALA A 156 -15.92 -10.20 -2.14
CA ALA A 156 -15.30 -11.07 -1.15
C ALA A 156 -15.00 -12.46 -1.73
N MET A 157 -15.95 -13.07 -2.44
CA MET A 157 -15.74 -14.36 -3.10
C MET A 157 -14.59 -14.31 -4.11
N ASN A 158 -14.43 -13.20 -4.83
CA ASN A 158 -13.37 -13.05 -5.84
C ASN A 158 -12.00 -12.69 -5.25
N PHE A 159 -11.91 -12.28 -4.00
CA PHE A 159 -10.64 -11.88 -3.37
C PHE A 159 -9.82 -13.07 -2.85
N TYR A 160 -10.48 -14.17 -2.51
CA TYR A 160 -9.86 -15.35 -1.88
C TYR A 160 -9.75 -16.56 -2.83
N HIS A 161 -10.09 -16.40 -4.11
CA HIS A 161 -10.16 -17.48 -5.10
C HIS A 161 -9.30 -17.28 -6.37
N ASP A 162 -8.40 -16.30 -6.38
CA ASP A 162 -7.35 -16.11 -7.41
C ASP A 162 -5.98 -16.59 -6.90
#